data_AF-A0A538AHG2-F1
#
_entry.id   AF-A0A538AHG2-F1
#
_cell.length_a   1.000
_cell.length_b   1.000
_cell.length_c   1.000
_cell.angle_alpha   90.00
_cell.angle_beta   90.00
_cell.angle_gamma   90.00
#
_symmetry.space_group_name_H-M   'P 1'
#
loop_
_entity.id
_entity.type
_entity.pdbx_description
1 polymer ?
#
loop_
_entity_poly.entity_id
_entity_poly.type
_entity_poly.pdbx_seq_one_letter_code
_entity_poly.pdbx_strand_id
1 'polypeptide(L)'
;MNRLAGTGLWALLATLGVLVALVMPELGSDPWPFNPPSVHPHGILGPLVRAAHREWDLGIIRSAAVLAGLAVALAAAATWRFRSWPRWASVALAAFVCALLLVPAVLLQVGLRDATDPWYHTNDSTYQIELAGDLVLHGHNPYGHDYHGSGLERFYPAAHDQPAGFPQVALRHFAYFPGTAVTAAVWRLLPSPFDDYRLFVLLATLALLPAALVFPGPLEWRLAIGSVLAANPILVRGAWFGTADAPSLLALMLAFGLLSRGRFVWAAASLGAAVALKQFALVALPFFAVMLLTMRVPRKTLKQAAAACAGVFAAAVLPFLVAGPGALWDDTVAYGAGTYRIIGYGLAPLLLRLHVLHDRFGYYPFLPLALLLWLPLTAWLAWNQRRAATLWAGATGFAVSMFVLLFLSRVFQNSYLAWPLTGIALALLLAGFERTARRPSAA
;
A
#
# COMPACT_ATOMS: atom_id res chain seq x y z
N MET A 1 -18.19 4.89 30.15
CA MET A 1 -16.93 4.19 29.80
C MET A 1 -16.15 4.92 28.69
N ASN A 2 -15.69 6.16 28.95
CA ASN A 2 -15.06 7.04 27.93
C ASN A 2 -13.53 7.16 28.05
N ARG A 3 -12.88 6.27 28.80
CA ARG A 3 -11.44 6.33 29.05
C ARG A 3 -10.74 5.02 28.74
N LEU A 4 -9.50 5.09 28.24
CA LEU A 4 -8.56 3.98 28.14
C LEU A 4 -7.69 3.96 29.40
N ALA A 5 -7.36 2.78 29.91
CA ALA A 5 -6.53 2.62 31.10
C ALA A 5 -5.79 1.28 31.07
N GLY A 6 -4.80 1.12 31.96
CA GLY A 6 -4.11 -0.14 32.18
C GLY A 6 -3.30 -0.60 30.98
N THR A 7 -3.28 -1.92 30.75
CA THR A 7 -2.41 -2.58 29.75
C THR A 7 -2.67 -2.13 28.32
N GLY A 8 -3.92 -1.80 27.97
CA GLY A 8 -4.27 -1.33 26.61
C GLY A 8 -3.64 0.01 26.25
N LEU A 9 -3.60 0.96 27.19
CA LEU A 9 -2.95 2.26 26.98
C LEU A 9 -1.44 2.10 26.82
N TRP A 10 -0.81 1.27 27.66
CA TRP A 10 0.62 0.97 27.55
C TRP A 10 0.97 0.25 26.26
N ALA A 11 0.12 -0.67 25.77
CA ALA A 11 0.31 -1.33 24.48
C ALA A 11 0.30 -0.33 23.32
N LEU A 12 -0.61 0.65 23.33
CA LEU A 12 -0.63 1.73 22.34
C LEU A 12 0.66 2.55 22.40
N LEU A 13 1.05 3.03 23.59
CA LEU A 13 2.25 3.85 23.76
C LEU A 13 3.53 3.11 23.35
N ALA A 14 3.66 1.84 23.74
CA ALA A 14 4.76 0.98 23.33
C ALA A 14 4.79 0.80 21.80
N THR A 15 3.63 0.58 21.17
CA THR A 15 3.53 0.47 19.72
C THR A 15 4.01 1.75 19.03
N LEU A 16 3.52 2.92 19.46
CA LEU A 16 3.94 4.20 18.89
C LEU A 16 5.44 4.45 19.09
N GLY A 17 5.97 4.14 20.28
CA GLY A 17 7.40 4.26 20.57
C GLY A 17 8.28 3.36 19.69
N VAL A 18 7.87 2.10 19.51
CA VAL A 18 8.55 1.16 18.61
C VAL A 18 8.50 1.63 17.16
N LEU A 19 7.37 2.14 16.69
CA LEU A 19 7.26 2.69 15.33
C LEU A 19 8.22 3.86 15.12
N VAL A 20 8.29 4.80 16.06
CA VAL A 20 9.27 5.91 15.98
C VAL A 20 10.71 5.37 15.95
N ALA A 21 11.04 4.42 16.83
CA ALA A 21 12.39 3.85 16.92
C ALA A 21 12.82 3.10 15.64
N LEU A 22 11.88 2.43 14.96
CA LEU A 22 12.15 1.72 13.71
C LEU A 22 12.16 2.63 12.48
N VAL A 23 11.29 3.64 12.44
CA VAL A 23 11.14 4.50 11.26
C VAL A 23 12.21 5.59 11.21
N MET A 24 12.59 6.16 12.36
CA MET A 24 13.53 7.30 12.41
C MET A 24 14.88 7.02 11.72
N PRO A 25 15.54 5.86 11.92
CA PRO A 25 16.80 5.55 11.24
C PRO A 25 16.64 5.40 9.71
N GLU A 26 15.53 4.81 9.29
CA GLU A 26 15.24 4.48 7.89
C GLU A 26 14.81 5.72 7.08
N LEU A 27 14.24 6.74 7.73
CA LEU A 27 13.78 7.97 7.06
C LEU A 27 14.90 8.65 6.27
N GLY A 28 14.72 8.65 4.95
CA GLY A 28 15.62 9.26 3.98
C GLY A 28 16.98 8.57 3.82
N SER A 29 17.15 7.35 4.35
CA SER A 29 18.41 6.60 4.27
C SER A 29 18.75 6.06 2.87
N ASP A 30 17.79 6.06 1.94
CA ASP A 30 18.03 5.61 0.58
C ASP A 30 18.79 6.68 -0.23
N PRO A 31 19.85 6.28 -0.98
CA PRO A 31 20.53 7.19 -1.88
C PRO A 31 19.56 7.64 -2.97
N TRP A 32 19.51 8.96 -3.21
CA TRP A 32 18.79 9.48 -4.35
C TRP A 32 19.62 9.24 -5.63
N PRO A 33 19.11 8.54 -6.64
CA PRO A 33 19.93 8.10 -7.78
C PRO A 33 20.26 9.23 -8.77
N PHE A 34 19.76 10.45 -8.53
CA PHE A 34 19.92 11.60 -9.40
C PHE A 34 20.76 12.69 -8.76
N ASN A 35 21.56 13.37 -9.57
CA ASN A 35 22.10 14.68 -9.23
C ASN A 35 21.08 15.73 -9.67
N PRO A 36 20.25 16.28 -8.76
CA PRO A 36 19.27 17.29 -9.15
C PRO A 36 19.97 18.57 -9.63
N PRO A 37 19.35 19.32 -10.56
CA PRO A 37 19.81 20.64 -10.96
C PRO A 37 19.67 21.63 -9.80
N SER A 38 19.97 22.90 -10.04
CA SER A 38 19.68 23.95 -9.07
C SER A 38 18.19 23.97 -8.72
N VAL A 39 17.89 23.79 -7.43
CA VAL A 39 16.53 23.86 -6.89
C VAL A 39 16.14 25.33 -6.72
N HIS A 40 14.98 25.72 -7.24
CA HIS A 40 14.47 27.10 -7.20
C HIS A 40 13.15 27.15 -6.42
N PRO A 41 13.19 27.32 -5.08
CA PRO A 41 11.99 27.21 -4.24
C PRO A 41 10.96 28.30 -4.53
N HIS A 42 9.75 27.89 -4.86
CA HIS A 42 8.62 28.79 -5.12
C HIS A 42 7.31 28.18 -4.60
N GLY A 43 6.18 28.87 -4.83
CA GLY A 43 4.86 28.38 -4.42
C GLY A 43 4.69 28.19 -2.91
N ILE A 44 3.69 27.38 -2.54
CA ILE A 44 3.29 27.17 -1.13
C ILE A 44 4.29 26.31 -0.34
N LEU A 45 5.01 25.41 -1.01
CA LEU A 45 6.01 24.54 -0.38
C LEU A 45 7.43 25.17 -0.39
N GLY A 46 7.62 26.29 -1.09
CA GLY A 46 8.90 27.00 -1.15
C GLY A 46 9.53 27.34 0.21
N PRO A 47 8.78 27.77 1.24
CA PRO A 47 9.33 27.97 2.59
C PRO A 47 9.93 26.69 3.19
N LEU A 48 9.26 25.53 3.02
CA LEU A 48 9.75 24.23 3.50
C LEU A 48 11.05 23.84 2.77
N VAL A 49 11.08 24.00 1.45
CA VAL A 49 12.28 23.69 0.65
C VAL A 49 13.45 24.62 1.01
N ARG A 50 13.19 25.90 1.28
CA ARG A 50 14.23 26.84 1.77
C ARG A 50 14.76 26.46 3.15
N ALA A 51 13.89 26.03 4.05
CA ALA A 51 14.28 25.56 5.37
C ALA A 51 15.17 24.31 5.27
N ALA A 52 14.87 23.42 4.31
CA ALA A 52 15.63 22.21 4.00
C ALA A 52 16.88 22.45 3.16
N HIS A 53 17.43 23.68 3.17
CA HIS A 53 18.62 24.05 2.40
C HIS A 53 18.58 23.71 0.90
N ARG A 54 17.37 23.59 0.34
CA ARG A 54 17.11 23.22 -1.05
C ARG A 54 17.60 21.80 -1.41
N GLU A 55 17.65 20.91 -0.43
CA GLU A 55 18.07 19.52 -0.61
C GLU A 55 17.14 18.57 0.14
N TRP A 56 17.37 17.26 -0.05
CA TRP A 56 16.72 16.24 0.76
C TRP A 56 17.33 16.19 2.16
N ASP A 57 16.93 17.16 3.00
CA ASP A 57 17.46 17.36 4.35
C ASP A 57 16.95 16.30 5.34
N LEU A 58 17.83 15.36 5.69
CA LEU A 58 17.55 14.31 6.67
C LEU A 58 17.31 14.87 8.07
N GLY A 59 17.94 15.99 8.42
CA GLY A 59 17.80 16.65 9.70
C GLY A 59 16.37 17.10 9.95
N ILE A 60 15.73 17.76 8.97
CA ILE A 60 14.32 18.19 9.09
C ILE A 60 13.37 17.00 9.24
N ILE A 61 13.53 15.98 8.38
CA ILE A 61 12.65 14.81 8.39
C ILE A 61 12.80 14.02 9.71
N ARG A 62 14.04 13.78 10.14
CA ARG A 62 14.32 13.04 11.38
C ARG A 62 13.96 13.85 12.63
N SER A 63 14.05 15.18 12.59
CA SER A 63 13.57 16.05 13.68
C SER A 63 12.08 15.87 13.94
N ALA A 64 11.26 15.73 12.88
CA ALA A 64 9.84 15.44 13.05
C ALA A 64 9.60 14.06 13.70
N ALA A 65 10.40 13.04 13.36
CA ALA A 65 10.34 11.74 14.03
C ALA A 65 10.78 11.81 15.50
N VAL A 66 11.80 12.62 15.83
CA VAL A 66 12.21 12.88 17.22
C VAL A 66 11.09 13.58 18.00
N LEU A 67 10.41 14.56 17.41
CA LEU A 67 9.23 15.20 18.01
C LEU A 67 8.09 14.21 18.27
N ALA A 68 7.89 13.25 17.35
CA ALA A 68 6.92 12.17 17.57
C ALA A 68 7.33 11.29 18.76
N GLY A 69 8.61 10.93 18.86
CA GLY A 69 9.17 10.20 20.01
C GLY A 69 9.02 10.94 21.33
N LEU A 70 9.29 12.25 21.33
CA LEU A 70 9.09 13.12 22.49
C LEU A 70 7.60 13.16 22.90
N ALA A 71 6.68 13.28 21.95
CA ALA A 71 5.25 13.26 22.23
C ALA A 71 4.82 11.93 22.88
N VAL A 72 5.34 10.79 22.41
CA VAL A 72 5.10 9.47 23.02
C VAL A 72 5.71 9.38 24.42
N ALA A 73 6.92 9.89 24.63
CA ALA A 73 7.59 9.87 25.94
C ALA A 73 6.85 10.74 26.98
N LEU A 74 6.44 11.96 26.59
CA LEU A 74 5.64 12.85 27.44
C LEU A 74 4.27 12.23 27.74
N ALA A 75 3.64 11.60 26.74
CA ALA A 75 2.42 10.84 26.93
C ALA A 75 2.61 9.71 27.95
N ALA A 76 3.67 8.92 27.83
CA ALA A 76 4.00 7.86 28.78
C ALA A 76 4.23 8.41 30.20
N ALA A 77 5.00 9.48 30.37
CA ALA A 77 5.21 10.13 31.67
C ALA A 77 3.88 10.65 32.26
N ALA A 78 3.02 11.25 31.43
CA ALA A 78 1.70 11.72 31.88
C ALA A 78 0.78 10.58 32.36
N THR A 79 0.97 9.33 31.89
CA THR A 79 0.21 8.19 32.43
C THR A 79 0.51 7.87 33.90
N TRP A 80 1.70 8.24 34.41
CA TRP A 80 2.02 8.12 35.84
C TRP A 80 1.10 8.99 36.70
N ARG A 81 0.77 10.19 36.22
CA ARG A 81 -0.15 11.11 36.90
C ARG A 81 -1.62 10.82 36.59
N PHE A 82 -1.92 10.45 35.35
CA PHE A 82 -3.25 10.20 34.84
C PHE A 82 -3.38 8.76 34.34
N ARG A 83 -3.76 7.85 35.26
CA ARG A 83 -3.89 6.41 34.98
C ARG A 83 -4.98 6.04 33.95
N SER A 84 -5.81 7.01 33.54
CA SER A 84 -6.84 6.81 32.53
C SER A 84 -6.94 8.03 31.61
N TRP A 85 -7.04 7.78 30.31
CA TRP A 85 -7.01 8.80 29.27
C TRP A 85 -8.33 8.87 28.53
N PRO A 86 -8.86 10.06 28.19
CA PRO A 86 -10.03 10.14 27.34
C PRO A 86 -9.71 9.59 25.93
N ARG A 87 -10.68 8.93 25.30
CA ARG A 87 -10.49 8.29 23.98
C ARG A 87 -9.90 9.22 22.93
N TRP A 88 -10.36 10.46 22.88
CA TRP A 88 -9.90 11.45 21.90
C TRP A 88 -8.41 11.73 22.03
N ALA A 89 -7.84 11.72 23.25
CA ALA A 89 -6.42 12.01 23.46
C ALA A 89 -5.55 10.90 22.86
N SER A 90 -5.96 9.63 23.00
CA SER A 90 -5.26 8.50 22.39
C SER A 90 -5.39 8.48 20.86
N VAL A 91 -6.56 8.86 20.32
CA VAL A 91 -6.75 9.03 18.87
C VAL A 91 -5.87 10.16 18.34
N ALA A 92 -5.87 11.31 19.01
CA ALA A 92 -5.08 12.48 18.64
C ALA A 92 -3.58 12.16 18.69
N LEU A 93 -3.10 11.49 19.73
CA LEU A 93 -1.69 11.07 19.83
C LEU A 93 -1.30 10.12 18.69
N ALA A 94 -2.11 9.10 18.42
CA ALA A 94 -1.83 8.15 17.33
C ALA A 94 -1.81 8.85 15.96
N ALA A 95 -2.79 9.72 15.69
CA ALA A 95 -2.85 10.49 14.45
C ALA A 95 -1.67 11.46 14.33
N PHE A 96 -1.31 12.16 15.41
CA PHE A 96 -0.19 13.09 15.45
C PHE A 96 1.15 12.39 15.19
N VAL A 97 1.40 11.25 15.84
CA VAL A 97 2.62 10.45 15.60
C VAL A 97 2.68 9.97 14.15
N CYS A 98 1.60 9.41 13.61
CA CYS A 98 1.57 8.95 12.22
C CYS A 98 1.80 10.12 11.24
N ALA A 99 1.19 11.29 11.49
CA ALA A 99 1.37 12.47 10.67
C ALA A 99 2.82 12.97 10.68
N LEU A 100 3.47 13.04 11.85
CA LEU A 100 4.87 13.46 11.96
C LEU A 100 5.85 12.50 11.25
N LEU A 101 5.52 11.21 11.18
CA LEU A 101 6.36 10.23 10.49
C LEU A 101 6.17 10.23 8.96
N LEU A 102 5.02 10.67 8.46
CA LEU A 102 4.65 10.58 7.04
C LEU A 102 4.72 11.94 6.32
N VAL A 103 4.08 12.96 6.88
CA VAL A 103 3.79 14.22 6.18
C VAL A 103 5.05 15.00 5.83
N PRO A 104 6.03 15.22 6.74
CA PRO A 104 7.21 16.04 6.43
C PRO A 104 8.04 15.50 5.27
N ALA A 105 8.27 14.17 5.23
CA ALA A 105 9.02 13.52 4.17
C ALA A 105 8.32 13.64 2.80
N VAL A 106 7.01 13.41 2.75
CA VAL A 106 6.23 13.54 1.51
C VAL A 106 6.20 14.99 1.04
N LEU A 107 5.88 15.94 1.91
CA LEU A 107 5.80 17.36 1.53
C LEU A 107 7.14 17.94 1.07
N LEU A 108 8.25 17.51 1.69
CA LEU A 108 9.57 17.94 1.25
C LEU A 108 9.89 17.38 -0.15
N GLN A 109 9.59 16.12 -0.43
CA GLN A 109 9.76 15.54 -1.77
C GLN A 109 8.91 16.24 -2.83
N VAL A 110 7.63 16.48 -2.53
CA VAL A 110 6.72 17.21 -3.43
C VAL A 110 7.23 18.63 -3.66
N GLY A 111 7.67 19.33 -2.61
CA GLY A 111 8.22 20.69 -2.74
C GLY A 111 9.53 20.75 -3.52
N LEU A 112 10.44 19.79 -3.31
CA LEU A 112 11.69 19.70 -4.06
C LEU A 112 11.43 19.41 -5.55
N ARG A 113 10.45 18.56 -5.85
CA ARG A 113 10.00 18.27 -7.22
C ARG A 113 9.40 19.50 -7.89
N ASP A 114 8.49 20.18 -7.21
CA ASP A 114 7.89 21.45 -7.67
C ASP A 114 8.96 22.49 -7.97
N ALA A 115 10.02 22.54 -7.15
CA ALA A 115 11.14 23.46 -7.32
C ALA A 115 12.22 23.00 -8.33
N THR A 116 12.01 21.91 -9.07
CA THR A 116 12.92 21.35 -10.08
C THR A 116 12.19 20.94 -11.36
N ASP A 117 12.33 19.69 -11.82
CA ASP A 117 11.65 19.14 -12.99
C ASP A 117 10.74 17.97 -12.58
N PRO A 118 9.71 17.62 -13.37
CA PRO A 118 8.72 16.61 -13.00
C PRO A 118 9.27 15.21 -12.71
N TRP A 119 10.47 14.84 -13.19
CA TRP A 119 11.08 13.53 -12.94
C TRP A 119 12.06 13.52 -11.74
N TYR A 120 12.39 14.66 -11.14
CA TYR A 120 13.20 14.70 -9.93
C TYR A 120 12.35 14.53 -8.67
N HIS A 121 12.99 14.09 -7.58
CA HIS A 121 12.35 13.94 -6.27
C HIS A 121 11.01 13.19 -6.35
N THR A 122 10.96 12.10 -7.14
CA THR A 122 9.87 11.12 -7.26
C THR A 122 10.44 9.77 -7.72
N ASN A 123 9.61 8.72 -7.74
CA ASN A 123 9.97 7.41 -8.30
C ASN A 123 9.35 7.20 -9.69
N ASP A 124 9.97 6.32 -10.48
CA ASP A 124 9.49 5.87 -11.80
C ASP A 124 8.02 5.45 -11.76
N SER A 125 7.61 4.74 -10.70
CA SER A 125 6.25 4.27 -10.52
C SER A 125 5.22 5.38 -10.40
N THR A 126 5.48 6.37 -9.54
CA THR A 126 4.56 7.50 -9.36
C THR A 126 4.50 8.31 -10.64
N TYR A 127 5.66 8.61 -11.22
CA TYR A 127 5.73 9.44 -12.41
C TYR A 127 4.99 8.81 -13.59
N GLN A 128 5.17 7.50 -13.82
CA GLN A 128 4.45 6.80 -14.87
C GLN A 128 2.94 6.73 -14.63
N ILE A 129 2.50 6.61 -13.37
CA ILE A 129 1.07 6.67 -13.02
C ILE A 129 0.47 8.04 -13.31
N GLU A 130 1.19 9.13 -13.06
CA GLU A 130 0.76 10.49 -13.40
C GLU A 130 0.67 10.69 -14.92
N LEU A 131 1.68 10.23 -15.67
CA LEU A 131 1.65 10.25 -17.14
C LEU A 131 0.45 9.45 -17.70
N ALA A 132 0.16 8.28 -17.11
CA ALA A 132 -1.02 7.50 -17.48
C ALA A 132 -2.34 8.22 -17.13
N GLY A 133 -2.38 8.94 -16.00
CA GLY A 133 -3.50 9.79 -15.63
C GLY A 133 -3.75 10.91 -16.64
N ASP A 134 -2.68 11.57 -17.12
CA ASP A 134 -2.77 12.57 -18.17
C ASP A 134 -3.28 11.98 -19.48
N LEU A 135 -2.80 10.81 -19.89
CA LEU A 135 -3.32 10.12 -21.08
C LEU A 135 -4.83 9.87 -20.96
N VAL A 136 -5.29 9.37 -19.82
CA VAL A 136 -6.72 9.13 -19.57
C VAL A 136 -7.54 10.42 -19.64
N LEU A 137 -7.04 11.53 -19.06
CA LEU A 137 -7.71 12.83 -19.12
C LEU A 137 -7.87 13.35 -20.56
N HIS A 138 -6.91 13.04 -21.43
CA HIS A 138 -6.94 13.42 -22.84
C HIS A 138 -7.61 12.37 -23.74
N GLY A 139 -8.25 11.33 -23.16
CA GLY A 139 -8.96 10.30 -23.92
C GLY A 139 -8.06 9.27 -24.60
N HIS A 140 -6.80 9.16 -24.19
CA HIS A 140 -5.84 8.18 -24.68
C HIS A 140 -5.75 6.96 -23.77
N ASN A 141 -5.43 5.81 -24.37
CA ASN A 141 -5.18 4.57 -23.64
C ASN A 141 -3.73 4.54 -23.15
N PRO A 142 -3.46 4.41 -21.82
CA PRO A 142 -2.10 4.28 -21.30
C PRO A 142 -1.46 2.92 -21.61
N TYR A 143 -2.27 1.89 -21.88
CA TYR A 143 -1.76 0.54 -22.18
C TYR A 143 -1.28 0.44 -23.62
N GLY A 144 -0.08 -0.10 -23.81
CA GLY A 144 0.61 -0.16 -25.11
C GLY A 144 1.08 1.21 -25.60
N HIS A 145 1.06 2.23 -24.74
CA HIS A 145 1.58 3.55 -25.05
C HIS A 145 3.11 3.56 -24.99
N ASP A 146 3.73 4.34 -25.88
CA ASP A 146 5.17 4.55 -25.86
C ASP A 146 5.50 5.77 -24.97
N TYR A 147 6.16 5.52 -23.84
CA TYR A 147 6.58 6.55 -22.89
C TYR A 147 7.94 7.17 -23.24
N HIS A 148 8.56 6.82 -24.38
CA HIS A 148 9.79 7.47 -24.82
C HIS A 148 9.61 8.99 -25.01
N GLY A 149 10.57 9.78 -24.49
CA GLY A 149 10.56 11.24 -24.62
C GLY A 149 9.66 11.95 -23.60
N SER A 150 9.01 11.19 -22.71
CA SER A 150 8.24 11.76 -21.59
C SER A 150 9.14 12.22 -20.43
N GLY A 151 10.43 11.87 -20.44
CA GLY A 151 11.33 12.02 -19.30
C GLY A 151 11.38 10.78 -18.40
N LEU A 152 10.47 9.82 -18.56
CA LEU A 152 10.50 8.54 -17.84
C LEU A 152 11.77 7.74 -18.17
N GLU A 153 12.32 7.91 -19.38
CA GLU A 153 13.58 7.30 -19.78
C GLU A 153 14.73 7.66 -18.85
N ARG A 154 14.68 8.79 -18.13
CA ARG A 154 15.75 9.27 -17.23
C ARG A 154 15.93 8.39 -15.98
N PHE A 155 14.92 7.62 -15.59
CA PHE A 155 15.03 6.67 -14.47
C PHE A 155 15.84 5.41 -14.80
N TYR A 156 16.07 5.13 -16.09
CA TYR A 156 16.75 3.92 -16.57
C TYR A 156 18.26 4.07 -16.89
N PRO A 157 18.85 5.27 -17.17
CA PRO A 157 20.29 5.50 -17.23
C PRO A 157 20.94 5.81 -15.88
N ALA A 158 20.17 6.08 -14.82
CA ALA A 158 20.69 6.33 -13.46
C ALA A 158 21.27 5.07 -12.77
N ALA A 159 21.16 3.89 -13.39
CA ALA A 159 21.95 2.73 -13.03
C ALA A 159 23.33 2.84 -13.71
N HIS A 160 24.26 3.56 -13.08
CA HIS A 160 25.63 3.79 -13.55
C HIS A 160 26.50 2.53 -13.78
N ASP A 161 25.95 1.33 -13.67
CA ASP A 161 26.63 0.06 -13.89
C ASP A 161 26.08 -0.67 -15.12
N GLN A 162 26.49 -0.19 -16.31
CA GLN A 162 26.74 -0.93 -17.57
C GLN A 162 26.31 -0.11 -18.80
N PRO A 163 27.16 -0.04 -19.85
CA PRO A 163 26.88 0.74 -21.04
C PRO A 163 25.66 0.18 -21.79
N ALA A 164 24.63 1.02 -21.95
CA ALA A 164 23.72 1.09 -23.11
C ALA A 164 23.33 -0.22 -23.85
N GLY A 165 23.09 -1.32 -23.13
CA GLY A 165 22.75 -2.62 -23.72
C GLY A 165 21.42 -3.21 -23.24
N PHE A 166 20.66 -2.50 -22.41
CA PHE A 166 19.39 -3.00 -21.87
C PHE A 166 18.20 -2.49 -22.68
N PRO A 167 17.37 -3.37 -23.24
CA PRO A 167 16.07 -2.98 -23.74
C PRO A 167 15.29 -2.27 -22.63
N GLN A 168 14.96 -0.99 -22.82
CA GLN A 168 14.16 -0.18 -21.89
C GLN A 168 12.68 -0.57 -22.01
N VAL A 169 12.39 -1.86 -21.81
CA VAL A 169 11.05 -2.46 -22.03
C VAL A 169 10.00 -1.78 -21.15
N ALA A 170 10.38 -1.27 -19.97
CA ALA A 170 9.51 -0.51 -19.08
C ALA A 170 8.90 0.75 -19.73
N LEU A 171 9.56 1.37 -20.72
CA LEU A 171 9.03 2.53 -21.42
C LEU A 171 7.91 2.20 -22.40
N ARG A 172 7.70 0.91 -22.70
CA ARG A 172 6.64 0.45 -23.61
C ARG A 172 5.48 -0.23 -22.89
N HIS A 173 5.50 -0.25 -21.56
CA HIS A 173 4.50 -0.95 -20.76
C HIS A 173 4.06 -0.13 -19.55
N PHE A 174 2.75 0.03 -19.38
CA PHE A 174 2.14 0.54 -18.18
C PHE A 174 1.72 -0.58 -17.21
N ALA A 175 2.62 -0.96 -16.30
CA ALA A 175 2.49 -2.17 -15.47
C ALA A 175 1.45 -2.09 -14.32
N TYR A 176 0.63 -1.04 -14.27
CA TYR A 176 -0.31 -0.81 -13.18
C TYR A 176 -1.74 -1.11 -13.61
N PHE A 177 -2.56 -1.54 -12.65
CA PHE A 177 -3.94 -1.91 -12.94
C PHE A 177 -4.82 -0.68 -13.20
N PRO A 178 -5.89 -0.80 -14.01
CA PRO A 178 -6.63 0.36 -14.53
C PRO A 178 -7.13 1.37 -13.50
N GLY A 179 -7.44 0.94 -12.28
CA GLY A 179 -7.86 1.83 -11.21
C GLY A 179 -6.79 2.86 -10.82
N THR A 180 -5.49 2.57 -10.99
CA THR A 180 -4.43 3.56 -10.71
C THR A 180 -4.44 4.67 -11.75
N ALA A 181 -4.58 4.34 -13.04
CA ALA A 181 -4.68 5.34 -14.11
C ALA A 181 -5.94 6.21 -13.94
N VAL A 182 -7.08 5.60 -13.61
CA VAL A 182 -8.33 6.33 -13.35
C VAL A 182 -8.21 7.24 -12.13
N THR A 183 -7.64 6.77 -11.02
CA THR A 183 -7.46 7.63 -9.83
C THR A 183 -6.43 8.71 -10.06
N ALA A 184 -5.36 8.46 -10.83
CA ALA A 184 -4.39 9.47 -11.21
C ALA A 184 -5.04 10.55 -12.08
N ALA A 185 -5.84 10.17 -13.08
CA ALA A 185 -6.59 11.11 -13.90
C ALA A 185 -7.48 12.04 -13.05
N VAL A 186 -8.23 11.47 -12.10
CA VAL A 186 -9.06 12.27 -11.18
C VAL A 186 -8.19 13.16 -10.28
N TRP A 187 -7.06 12.66 -9.78
CA TRP A 187 -6.16 13.41 -8.90
C TRP A 187 -5.48 14.59 -9.61
N ARG A 188 -5.15 14.42 -10.89
CA ARG A 188 -4.54 15.43 -11.77
C ARG A 188 -5.46 16.62 -12.07
N LEU A 189 -6.72 16.59 -11.64
CA LEU A 189 -7.62 17.75 -11.70
C LEU A 189 -7.31 18.81 -10.63
N LEU A 190 -6.47 18.50 -9.63
CA LEU A 190 -6.03 19.46 -8.62
C LEU A 190 -4.99 20.43 -9.22
N PRO A 191 -4.81 21.64 -8.64
CA PRO A 191 -3.75 22.54 -9.06
C PRO A 191 -2.39 22.08 -8.53
N SER A 192 -1.32 22.33 -9.30
CA SER A 192 0.05 22.12 -8.82
C SER A 192 0.38 22.96 -7.58
N PRO A 193 1.14 22.43 -6.59
CA PRO A 193 1.77 21.09 -6.56
C PRO A 193 0.88 20.00 -5.93
N PHE A 194 -0.41 20.24 -5.73
CA PHE A 194 -1.31 19.31 -5.05
C PHE A 194 -1.78 18.15 -5.94
N ASP A 195 -1.49 18.22 -7.23
CA ASP A 195 -1.74 17.19 -8.24
C ASP A 195 -0.68 16.07 -8.25
N ASP A 196 0.39 16.18 -7.45
CA ASP A 196 1.35 15.09 -7.24
C ASP A 196 0.64 13.88 -6.61
N TYR A 197 0.70 12.73 -7.28
CA TYR A 197 -0.05 11.54 -6.92
C TYR A 197 0.40 10.95 -5.57
N ARG A 198 1.59 11.31 -5.07
CA ARG A 198 2.03 10.89 -3.73
C ARG A 198 1.21 11.51 -2.62
N LEU A 199 0.54 12.64 -2.86
CA LEU A 199 -0.40 13.18 -1.88
C LEU A 199 -1.64 12.28 -1.75
N PHE A 200 -2.12 11.68 -2.85
CA PHE A 200 -3.16 10.66 -2.77
C PHE A 200 -2.68 9.41 -2.01
N VAL A 201 -1.46 8.95 -2.29
CA VAL A 201 -0.83 7.83 -1.58
C VAL A 201 -0.66 8.13 -0.09
N LEU A 202 -0.23 9.34 0.27
CA LEU A 202 -0.10 9.81 1.65
C LEU A 202 -1.45 9.80 2.36
N LEU A 203 -2.50 10.36 1.75
CA LEU A 203 -3.83 10.36 2.33
C LEU A 203 -4.37 8.93 2.50
N ALA A 204 -4.15 8.06 1.52
CA ALA A 204 -4.54 6.66 1.63
C ALA A 204 -3.78 5.94 2.76
N THR A 205 -2.49 6.23 2.92
CA THR A 205 -1.63 5.67 3.97
C THR A 205 -2.09 6.15 5.35
N LEU A 206 -2.33 7.45 5.53
CA LEU A 206 -2.87 8.02 6.76
C LEU A 206 -4.25 7.46 7.09
N ALA A 207 -5.09 7.23 6.07
CA ALA A 207 -6.44 6.69 6.22
C ALA A 207 -6.47 5.21 6.66
N LEU A 208 -5.34 4.48 6.64
CA LEU A 208 -5.27 3.14 7.22
C LEU A 208 -5.53 3.13 8.74
N LEU A 209 -5.14 4.21 9.45
CA LEU A 209 -5.41 4.37 10.88
C LEU A 209 -6.93 4.44 11.16
N PRO A 210 -7.71 5.38 10.60
CA PRO A 210 -9.16 5.40 10.78
C PRO A 210 -9.86 4.19 10.14
N ALA A 211 -9.31 3.57 9.08
CA ALA A 211 -9.86 2.33 8.53
C ALA A 211 -9.83 1.18 9.55
N ALA A 212 -8.78 1.08 10.39
CA ALA A 212 -8.73 0.12 11.49
C ALA A 212 -9.84 0.37 12.55
N LEU A 213 -10.30 1.62 12.70
CA LEU A 213 -11.40 1.97 13.62
C LEU A 213 -12.77 1.48 13.12
N VAL A 214 -12.91 1.18 11.83
CA VAL A 214 -14.11 0.55 11.26
C VAL A 214 -14.30 -0.83 11.88
N PHE A 215 -13.25 -1.54 12.28
CA PHE A 215 -13.39 -2.83 12.93
C PHE A 215 -14.04 -2.70 14.32
N PRO A 216 -14.90 -3.64 14.72
CA PRO A 216 -15.36 -3.76 16.09
C PRO A 216 -14.23 -4.33 16.98
N GLY A 217 -14.23 -3.96 18.27
CA GLY A 217 -13.24 -4.41 19.24
C GLY A 217 -12.72 -3.28 20.14
N PRO A 218 -11.76 -3.58 21.03
CA PRO A 218 -11.16 -2.58 21.92
C PRO A 218 -10.47 -1.46 21.12
N LEU A 219 -10.54 -0.22 21.61
CA LEU A 219 -10.04 0.95 20.87
C LEU A 219 -8.51 0.95 20.82
N GLU A 220 -7.86 0.60 21.91
CA GLU A 220 -6.41 0.49 22.06
C GLU A 220 -5.77 -0.37 20.96
N TRP A 221 -6.34 -1.55 20.70
CA TRP A 221 -5.83 -2.48 19.69
C TRP A 221 -6.07 -1.95 18.27
N ARG A 222 -7.21 -1.32 18.03
CA ARG A 222 -7.52 -0.72 16.72
C ARG A 222 -6.59 0.46 16.42
N LEU A 223 -6.29 1.28 17.42
CA LEU A 223 -5.30 2.36 17.30
C LEU A 223 -3.89 1.82 17.10
N ALA A 224 -3.46 0.85 17.92
CA ALA A 224 -2.13 0.27 17.80
C ALA A 224 -1.93 -0.39 16.42
N ILE A 225 -2.86 -1.24 15.99
CA ILE A 225 -2.79 -1.92 14.68
C ILE A 225 -2.92 -0.91 13.54
N GLY A 226 -3.83 0.07 13.65
CA GLY A 226 -3.98 1.13 12.65
C GLY A 226 -2.73 1.99 12.51
N SER A 227 -2.04 2.29 13.61
CA SER A 227 -0.76 3.01 13.59
C SER A 227 0.34 2.17 12.97
N VAL A 228 0.41 0.86 13.24
CA VAL A 228 1.36 -0.04 12.55
C VAL A 228 1.07 -0.07 11.05
N LEU A 229 -0.19 -0.15 10.65
CA LEU A 229 -0.57 -0.13 9.23
C LEU A 229 -0.15 1.18 8.57
N ALA A 230 -0.43 2.34 9.16
CA ALA A 230 -0.12 3.64 8.57
C ALA A 230 1.39 3.98 8.60
N ALA A 231 2.09 3.64 9.68
CA ALA A 231 3.42 4.18 9.97
C ALA A 231 4.52 3.12 10.14
N ASN A 232 4.34 1.89 9.67
CA ASN A 232 5.48 0.96 9.58
C ASN A 232 6.52 1.46 8.55
N PRO A 233 7.81 1.08 8.68
CA PRO A 233 8.87 1.55 7.79
C PRO A 233 8.60 1.33 6.30
N ILE A 234 7.92 0.24 5.92
CA ILE A 234 7.62 -0.08 4.52
C ILE A 234 6.62 0.93 3.95
N LEU A 235 5.53 1.24 4.66
CA LEU A 235 4.54 2.21 4.17
C LEU A 235 5.01 3.66 4.31
N VAL A 236 5.79 3.98 5.34
CA VAL A 236 6.40 5.32 5.44
C VAL A 236 7.30 5.57 4.25
N ARG A 237 8.18 4.61 3.93
CA ARG A 237 9.00 4.66 2.71
C ARG A 237 8.15 4.74 1.46
N GLY A 238 7.13 3.89 1.36
CA GLY A 238 6.23 3.88 0.21
C GLY A 238 5.52 5.20 -0.04
N ALA A 239 5.17 5.94 1.01
CA ALA A 239 4.48 7.23 0.89
C ALA A 239 5.39 8.33 0.32
N TRP A 240 6.60 8.52 0.86
CA TRP A 240 7.49 9.59 0.36
C TRP A 240 8.23 9.21 -0.92
N PHE A 241 8.54 7.93 -1.11
CA PHE A 241 9.17 7.43 -2.33
C PHE A 241 8.17 7.35 -3.50
N GLY A 242 6.89 7.09 -3.21
CA GLY A 242 5.82 7.06 -4.23
C GLY A 242 5.53 5.67 -4.79
N THR A 243 5.40 4.67 -3.93
CA THR A 243 4.84 3.37 -4.30
C THR A 243 3.32 3.38 -4.14
N ALA A 244 2.55 3.08 -5.19
CA ALA A 244 1.10 3.23 -5.23
C ALA A 244 0.30 2.08 -4.56
N ASP A 245 0.80 1.51 -3.47
CA ASP A 245 0.17 0.35 -2.82
C ASP A 245 -0.93 0.74 -1.83
N ALA A 246 -0.73 1.87 -1.14
CA ALA A 246 -1.60 2.30 -0.05
C ALA A 246 -3.08 2.48 -0.45
N PRO A 247 -3.44 3.05 -1.62
CA PRO A 247 -4.84 3.14 -2.05
C PRO A 247 -5.54 1.77 -2.10
N SER A 248 -4.88 0.75 -2.63
CA SER A 248 -5.43 -0.60 -2.71
C SER A 248 -5.50 -1.26 -1.34
N LEU A 249 -4.46 -1.11 -0.50
CA LEU A 249 -4.46 -1.62 0.87
C LEU A 249 -5.56 -0.98 1.73
N LEU A 250 -5.85 0.30 1.54
CA LEU A 250 -6.95 0.99 2.20
C LEU A 250 -8.30 0.40 1.78
N ALA A 251 -8.53 0.23 0.48
CA ALA A 251 -9.74 -0.38 -0.03
C ALA A 251 -9.92 -1.83 0.49
N LEU A 252 -8.83 -2.59 0.60
CA LEU A 252 -8.80 -3.92 1.21
C LEU A 252 -9.16 -3.87 2.71
N MET A 253 -8.56 -2.95 3.47
CA MET A 253 -8.87 -2.75 4.89
C MET A 253 -10.35 -2.41 5.11
N LEU A 254 -10.90 -1.51 4.29
CA LEU A 254 -12.31 -1.15 4.32
C LEU A 254 -13.21 -2.33 3.95
N ALA A 255 -12.83 -3.16 2.97
CA ALA A 255 -13.59 -4.35 2.60
C ALA A 255 -13.79 -5.29 3.80
N PHE A 256 -12.71 -5.63 4.51
CA PHE A 256 -12.79 -6.52 5.66
C PHE A 256 -13.45 -5.84 6.87
N GLY A 257 -13.21 -4.54 7.08
CA GLY A 257 -13.85 -3.76 8.13
C GLY A 257 -15.36 -3.68 7.97
N LEU A 258 -15.84 -3.37 6.77
CA LEU A 258 -17.26 -3.32 6.43
C LEU A 258 -17.91 -4.71 6.48
N LEU A 259 -17.20 -5.77 6.08
CA LEU A 259 -17.65 -7.16 6.23
C LEU A 259 -17.90 -7.48 7.70
N SER A 260 -16.97 -7.13 8.59
CA SER A 260 -17.12 -7.36 10.04
C SER A 260 -18.30 -6.59 10.66
N ARG A 261 -18.79 -5.54 9.97
CA ARG A 261 -19.97 -4.73 10.35
C ARG A 261 -21.26 -5.19 9.67
N GLY A 262 -21.23 -6.28 8.90
CA GLY A 262 -22.39 -6.79 8.16
C GLY A 262 -22.79 -5.94 6.94
N ARG A 263 -21.93 -5.01 6.50
CA ARG A 263 -22.17 -4.14 5.33
C ARG A 263 -21.65 -4.80 4.06
N PHE A 264 -22.17 -5.99 3.73
CA PHE A 264 -21.59 -6.90 2.73
C PHE A 264 -21.47 -6.33 1.31
N VAL A 265 -22.43 -5.53 0.87
CA VAL A 265 -22.41 -4.93 -0.49
C VAL A 265 -21.30 -3.89 -0.60
N TRP A 266 -21.19 -2.99 0.38
CA TRP A 266 -20.10 -2.01 0.46
C TRP A 266 -18.74 -2.67 0.66
N ALA A 267 -18.68 -3.72 1.47
CA ALA A 267 -17.48 -4.52 1.67
C ALA A 267 -16.97 -5.12 0.33
N ALA A 268 -17.88 -5.68 -0.47
CA ALA A 268 -17.55 -6.24 -1.76
C ALA A 268 -17.21 -5.17 -2.82
N ALA A 269 -17.89 -4.01 -2.80
CA ALA A 269 -17.52 -2.85 -3.62
C ALA A 269 -16.09 -2.37 -3.32
N SER A 270 -15.74 -2.25 -2.03
CA SER A 270 -14.37 -1.91 -1.61
C SER A 270 -13.34 -2.95 -2.04
N LEU A 271 -13.69 -4.25 -2.01
CA LEU A 271 -12.80 -5.30 -2.54
C LEU A 271 -12.62 -5.18 -4.05
N GLY A 272 -13.67 -4.87 -4.81
CA GLY A 272 -13.61 -4.58 -6.23
C GLY A 272 -12.68 -3.39 -6.54
N ALA A 273 -12.77 -2.31 -5.75
CA ALA A 273 -11.85 -1.17 -5.84
C ALA A 273 -10.39 -1.57 -5.53
N ALA A 274 -10.17 -2.40 -4.50
CA ALA A 274 -8.84 -2.88 -4.16
C ALA A 274 -8.20 -3.66 -5.33
N VAL A 275 -8.97 -4.56 -5.95
CA VAL A 275 -8.55 -5.32 -7.14
C VAL A 275 -8.29 -4.41 -8.33
N ALA A 276 -9.17 -3.43 -8.58
CA ALA A 276 -9.00 -2.47 -9.66
C ALA A 276 -7.74 -1.61 -9.50
N LEU A 277 -7.33 -1.30 -8.27
CA LEU A 277 -6.11 -0.54 -7.98
C LEU A 277 -4.86 -1.42 -8.01
N LYS A 278 -4.94 -2.67 -7.55
CA LYS A 278 -3.79 -3.58 -7.60
C LYS A 278 -4.22 -5.05 -7.64
N GLN A 279 -3.67 -5.78 -8.62
CA GLN A 279 -3.91 -7.21 -8.84
C GLN A 279 -3.65 -8.11 -7.62
N PHE A 280 -2.77 -7.67 -6.73
CA PHE A 280 -2.46 -8.35 -5.47
C PHE A 280 -3.72 -8.58 -4.61
N ALA A 281 -4.72 -7.71 -4.68
CA ALA A 281 -5.98 -7.90 -3.94
C ALA A 281 -6.80 -9.10 -4.45
N LEU A 282 -6.53 -9.65 -5.65
CA LEU A 282 -7.20 -10.87 -6.15
C LEU A 282 -7.00 -12.05 -5.20
N VAL A 283 -5.86 -12.12 -4.53
CA VAL A 283 -5.53 -13.18 -3.57
C VAL A 283 -6.53 -13.21 -2.40
N ALA A 284 -7.17 -12.08 -2.07
CA ALA A 284 -8.15 -12.00 -0.99
C ALA A 284 -9.53 -12.56 -1.37
N LEU A 285 -9.87 -12.64 -2.66
CA LEU A 285 -11.20 -13.06 -3.15
C LEU A 285 -11.67 -14.42 -2.59
N PRO A 286 -10.90 -15.53 -2.68
CA PRO A 286 -11.36 -16.82 -2.17
C PRO A 286 -11.64 -16.78 -0.66
N PHE A 287 -10.76 -16.12 0.11
CA PHE A 287 -10.92 -16.01 1.56
C PHE A 287 -12.13 -15.15 1.93
N PHE A 288 -12.33 -14.03 1.24
CA PHE A 288 -13.48 -13.14 1.43
C PHE A 288 -14.80 -13.85 1.07
N ALA A 289 -14.83 -14.61 -0.03
CA ALA A 289 -15.99 -15.40 -0.41
C ALA A 289 -16.34 -16.45 0.65
N VAL A 290 -15.34 -17.18 1.17
CA VAL A 290 -15.54 -18.13 2.28
C VAL A 290 -16.05 -17.42 3.53
N MET A 291 -15.58 -16.20 3.87
CA MET A 291 -16.11 -15.43 4.99
C MET A 291 -17.61 -15.14 4.85
N LEU A 292 -18.06 -14.71 3.66
CA LEU A 292 -19.48 -14.45 3.41
C LEU A 292 -20.33 -15.73 3.59
N LEU A 293 -19.80 -16.88 3.18
CA LEU A 293 -20.45 -18.18 3.39
C LEU A 293 -20.48 -18.57 4.87
N THR A 294 -19.36 -18.38 5.59
CA THR A 294 -19.27 -18.62 7.05
C THR A 294 -20.25 -17.75 7.83
N MET A 295 -20.44 -16.50 7.41
CA MET A 295 -21.42 -15.58 7.99
C MET A 295 -22.88 -15.85 7.55
N ARG A 296 -23.12 -16.89 6.75
CA ARG A 296 -24.44 -17.31 6.27
C ARG A 296 -25.23 -16.18 5.60
N VAL A 297 -24.52 -15.34 4.83
CA VAL A 297 -25.12 -14.20 4.13
C VAL A 297 -26.22 -14.69 3.16
N PRO A 298 -27.43 -14.09 3.16
CA PRO A 298 -28.51 -14.51 2.28
C PRO A 298 -28.11 -14.48 0.79
N ARG A 299 -28.62 -15.43 0.00
CA ARG A 299 -28.30 -15.53 -1.45
C ARG A 299 -28.55 -14.23 -2.22
N LYS A 300 -29.62 -13.49 -1.90
CA LYS A 300 -29.91 -12.17 -2.51
C LYS A 300 -28.77 -11.18 -2.26
N THR A 301 -28.30 -11.10 -1.02
CA THR A 301 -27.20 -10.21 -0.63
C THR A 301 -25.86 -10.68 -1.22
N LEU A 302 -25.62 -11.98 -1.34
CA LEU A 302 -24.45 -12.51 -2.05
C LEU A 302 -24.43 -12.06 -3.52
N LYS A 303 -25.56 -12.14 -4.23
CA LYS A 303 -25.68 -11.65 -5.60
C LYS A 303 -25.43 -10.14 -5.70
N GLN A 304 -25.98 -9.35 -4.77
CA GLN A 304 -25.75 -7.91 -4.72
C GLN A 304 -24.28 -7.57 -4.42
N ALA A 305 -23.65 -8.30 -3.51
CA ALA A 305 -22.23 -8.13 -3.19
C ALA A 305 -21.34 -8.49 -4.40
N ALA A 306 -21.62 -9.61 -5.08
CA ALA A 306 -20.92 -9.99 -6.29
C ALA A 306 -21.10 -8.95 -7.40
N ALA A 307 -22.33 -8.46 -7.62
CA ALA A 307 -22.61 -7.41 -8.60
C ALA A 307 -21.90 -6.09 -8.25
N ALA A 308 -21.81 -5.71 -6.98
CA ALA A 308 -21.11 -4.50 -6.56
C ALA A 308 -19.59 -4.63 -6.75
N CYS A 309 -18.99 -5.77 -6.36
CA CYS A 309 -17.57 -6.04 -6.60
C CYS A 309 -17.25 -6.02 -8.10
N ALA A 310 -18.03 -6.74 -8.90
CA ALA A 310 -17.86 -6.81 -10.34
C ALA A 310 -18.10 -5.45 -11.00
N GLY A 311 -19.12 -4.71 -10.58
CA GLY A 311 -19.47 -3.39 -11.12
C GLY A 311 -18.37 -2.35 -10.89
N VAL A 312 -17.80 -2.29 -9.68
CA VAL A 312 -16.70 -1.36 -9.37
C VAL A 312 -15.43 -1.74 -10.15
N PHE A 313 -15.09 -3.03 -10.18
CA PHE A 313 -13.94 -3.50 -10.97
C PHE A 313 -14.12 -3.23 -12.46
N ALA A 314 -15.29 -3.57 -13.01
CA ALA A 314 -15.63 -3.37 -14.41
C ALA A 314 -15.65 -1.89 -14.79
N ALA A 315 -16.15 -0.99 -13.94
CA ALA A 315 -16.12 0.44 -14.21
C ALA A 315 -14.70 0.99 -14.42
N ALA A 316 -13.71 0.44 -13.71
CA ALA A 316 -12.32 0.83 -13.88
C ALA A 316 -11.65 0.12 -15.08
N VAL A 317 -11.97 -1.15 -15.33
CA VAL A 317 -11.22 -1.99 -16.30
C VAL A 317 -11.83 -1.97 -17.71
N LEU A 318 -13.16 -1.92 -17.83
CA LEU A 318 -13.85 -2.04 -19.12
C LEU A 318 -13.42 -1.00 -20.16
N PRO A 319 -13.22 0.29 -19.84
CA PRO A 319 -12.80 1.28 -20.84
C PRO A 319 -11.50 0.86 -21.56
N PHE A 320 -10.54 0.35 -20.81
CA PHE A 320 -9.23 -0.07 -21.32
C PHE A 320 -9.28 -1.44 -22.00
N LEU A 321 -10.10 -2.35 -21.47
CA LEU A 321 -10.32 -3.65 -22.09
C LEU A 321 -10.97 -3.52 -23.47
N VAL A 322 -11.89 -2.56 -23.64
CA VAL A 322 -12.51 -2.24 -24.94
C VAL A 322 -11.53 -1.52 -25.85
N ALA A 323 -10.74 -0.57 -25.33
CA ALA A 323 -9.78 0.20 -26.13
C ALA A 323 -8.61 -0.64 -26.67
N GLY A 324 -8.16 -1.66 -25.94
CA GLY A 324 -7.03 -2.48 -26.35
C GLY A 324 -6.78 -3.67 -25.41
N PRO A 325 -7.49 -4.80 -25.58
CA PRO A 325 -7.40 -5.93 -24.65
C PRO A 325 -6.02 -6.60 -24.66
N GLY A 326 -5.37 -6.68 -25.84
CA GLY A 326 -4.01 -7.21 -25.98
C GLY A 326 -2.99 -6.34 -25.24
N ALA A 327 -3.02 -5.02 -25.48
CA ALA A 327 -2.14 -4.07 -24.80
C ALA A 327 -2.33 -4.09 -23.27
N LEU A 328 -3.58 -4.17 -22.80
CA LEU A 328 -3.87 -4.30 -21.36
C LEU A 328 -3.26 -5.58 -20.77
N TRP A 329 -3.40 -6.72 -21.46
CA TRP A 329 -2.82 -7.98 -21.00
C TRP A 329 -1.29 -7.96 -21.02
N ASP A 330 -0.72 -7.44 -22.10
CA ASP A 330 0.74 -7.39 -22.29
C ASP A 330 1.39 -6.53 -21.21
N ASP A 331 0.80 -5.38 -20.91
CA ASP A 331 1.34 -4.44 -19.93
C ASP A 331 1.12 -4.88 -18.48
N THR A 332 -0.03 -5.47 -18.14
CA THR A 332 -0.38 -5.75 -16.74
C THR A 332 -0.05 -7.17 -16.28
N VAL A 333 -0.10 -8.14 -17.20
CA VAL A 333 0.09 -9.56 -16.88
C VAL A 333 1.37 -10.11 -17.50
N ALA A 334 1.51 -10.01 -18.82
CA ALA A 334 2.66 -10.62 -19.52
C ALA A 334 3.98 -9.94 -19.14
N TYR A 335 3.95 -8.61 -18.93
CA TYR A 335 5.12 -7.83 -18.53
C TYR A 335 5.77 -8.35 -17.25
N GLY A 336 5.00 -8.46 -16.17
CA GLY A 336 5.50 -8.94 -14.87
C GLY A 336 5.82 -10.43 -14.85
N ALA A 337 5.10 -11.25 -15.63
CA ALA A 337 5.29 -12.69 -15.66
C ALA A 337 6.48 -13.14 -16.53
N GLY A 338 6.80 -12.38 -17.59
CA GLY A 338 7.73 -12.81 -18.63
C GLY A 338 8.78 -11.78 -19.03
N THR A 339 8.38 -10.60 -19.50
CA THR A 339 9.29 -9.70 -20.23
C THR A 339 10.14 -8.81 -19.32
N TYR A 340 9.68 -8.48 -18.11
CA TYR A 340 10.47 -7.72 -17.16
C TYR A 340 11.66 -8.53 -16.63
N ARG A 341 12.64 -7.88 -16.00
CA ARG A 341 13.80 -8.59 -15.43
C ARG A 341 13.48 -9.27 -14.10
N ILE A 342 14.19 -10.35 -13.79
CA ILE A 342 14.21 -10.93 -12.45
C ILE A 342 14.91 -9.97 -11.49
N ILE A 343 14.25 -9.61 -10.39
CA ILE A 343 14.78 -8.73 -9.35
C ILE A 343 14.08 -8.94 -8.00
N GLY A 344 14.80 -8.71 -6.90
CA GLY A 344 14.24 -8.69 -5.55
C GLY A 344 14.71 -9.83 -4.66
N TYR A 345 13.82 -10.28 -3.77
CA TYR A 345 14.14 -11.18 -2.64
C TYR A 345 13.42 -12.53 -2.69
N GLY A 346 12.77 -12.86 -3.80
CA GLY A 346 12.02 -14.10 -3.99
C GLY A 346 12.86 -15.28 -4.47
N LEU A 347 12.17 -16.36 -4.84
CA LEU A 347 12.74 -17.57 -5.39
C LEU A 347 13.52 -17.32 -6.68
N ALA A 348 13.00 -16.49 -7.60
CA ALA A 348 13.66 -16.26 -8.89
C ALA A 348 15.09 -15.67 -8.74
N PRO A 349 15.31 -14.58 -7.96
CA PRO A 349 16.66 -14.10 -7.65
C PRO A 349 17.55 -15.11 -6.92
N LEU A 350 16.99 -15.95 -6.04
CA LEU A 350 17.75 -17.02 -5.37
C LEU A 350 18.25 -18.05 -6.38
N LEU A 351 17.40 -18.48 -7.31
CA LEU A 351 17.78 -19.42 -8.37
C LEU A 351 18.83 -18.85 -9.32
N LEU A 352 18.83 -17.53 -9.58
CA LEU A 352 19.93 -16.86 -10.30
C LEU A 352 21.24 -16.95 -9.52
N ARG A 353 21.22 -16.63 -8.21
CA ARG A 353 22.44 -16.68 -7.36
C ARG A 353 22.98 -18.10 -7.19
N LEU A 354 22.09 -19.09 -7.23
CA LEU A 354 22.44 -20.51 -7.19
C LEU A 354 22.84 -21.07 -8.56
N HIS A 355 22.90 -20.24 -9.61
CA HIS A 355 23.23 -20.64 -10.97
C HIS A 355 22.30 -21.70 -11.58
N VAL A 356 21.06 -21.81 -11.07
CA VAL A 356 19.99 -22.62 -11.70
C VAL A 356 19.42 -21.87 -12.90
N LEU A 357 19.23 -20.56 -12.74
CA LEU A 357 18.91 -19.64 -13.83
C LEU A 357 20.20 -18.92 -14.22
N HIS A 358 20.45 -18.79 -15.52
CA HIS A 358 21.68 -18.21 -16.05
C HIS A 358 21.50 -16.79 -16.59
N ASP A 359 20.25 -16.40 -16.89
CA ASP A 359 19.91 -15.10 -17.45
C ASP A 359 18.77 -14.45 -16.65
N ARG A 360 18.98 -13.20 -16.22
CA ARG A 360 18.01 -12.38 -15.50
C ARG A 360 16.82 -11.96 -16.37
N PHE A 361 16.95 -12.02 -17.69
CA PHE A 361 15.89 -11.75 -18.66
C PHE A 361 15.27 -13.04 -19.22
N GLY A 362 15.93 -14.18 -19.00
CA GLY A 362 15.50 -15.47 -19.49
C GLY A 362 14.18 -15.95 -18.91
N TYR A 363 13.70 -17.08 -19.42
CA TYR A 363 12.45 -17.70 -18.98
C TYR A 363 12.48 -18.05 -17.49
N TYR A 364 11.39 -17.73 -16.79
CA TYR A 364 11.14 -18.16 -15.43
C TYR A 364 9.74 -18.81 -15.36
N PRO A 365 9.61 -20.05 -14.84
CA PRO A 365 8.36 -20.80 -14.86
C PRO A 365 7.36 -20.32 -13.79
N PHE A 366 7.06 -19.02 -13.76
CA PHE A 366 6.14 -18.43 -12.77
C PHE A 366 4.76 -19.09 -12.82
N LEU A 367 4.16 -19.23 -14.01
CA LEU A 367 2.81 -19.77 -14.14
C LEU A 367 2.72 -21.24 -13.66
N PRO A 368 3.62 -22.17 -14.06
CA PRO A 368 3.68 -23.50 -13.47
C PRO A 368 3.81 -23.48 -11.94
N LEU A 369 4.68 -22.65 -11.38
CA LEU A 369 4.85 -22.54 -9.92
C LEU A 369 3.57 -22.02 -9.25
N ALA A 370 2.90 -21.03 -9.85
CA ALA A 370 1.64 -20.50 -9.34
C ALA A 370 0.54 -21.56 -9.36
N LEU A 371 0.42 -22.34 -10.42
CA LEU A 371 -0.61 -23.38 -10.57
C LEU A 371 -0.34 -24.62 -9.72
N LEU A 372 0.91 -25.04 -9.55
CA LEU A 372 1.26 -26.28 -8.86
C LEU A 372 1.55 -26.10 -7.37
N LEU A 373 1.97 -24.90 -6.93
CA LEU A 373 2.32 -24.63 -5.53
C LEU A 373 1.35 -23.64 -4.89
N TRP A 374 1.20 -22.44 -5.48
CA TRP A 374 0.41 -21.38 -4.86
C TRP A 374 -1.09 -21.68 -4.86
N LEU A 375 -1.65 -22.14 -5.99
CA LEU A 375 -3.09 -22.38 -6.11
C LEU A 375 -3.56 -23.52 -5.18
N PRO A 376 -2.90 -24.70 -5.10
CA PRO A 376 -3.26 -25.75 -4.16
C PRO A 376 -3.12 -25.31 -2.71
N LEU A 377 -2.06 -24.57 -2.37
CA LEU A 377 -1.90 -23.99 -1.03
C LEU A 377 -3.06 -23.04 -0.70
N THR A 378 -3.44 -22.16 -1.62
CA THR A 378 -4.52 -21.19 -1.43
C THR A 378 -5.87 -21.90 -1.25
N ALA A 379 -6.15 -22.94 -2.03
CA ALA A 379 -7.33 -23.78 -1.89
C ALA A 379 -7.35 -24.51 -0.54
N TRP A 380 -6.21 -25.06 -0.11
CA TRP A 380 -6.07 -25.72 1.20
C TRP A 380 -6.28 -24.74 2.37
N LEU A 381 -5.75 -23.52 2.27
CA LEU A 381 -5.96 -22.46 3.27
C LEU A 381 -7.45 -22.04 3.33
N ALA A 382 -8.11 -21.85 2.19
CA ALA A 382 -9.53 -21.51 2.12
C ALA A 382 -10.42 -22.66 2.64
N TRP A 383 -10.05 -23.91 2.38
CA TRP A 383 -10.70 -25.09 2.94
C TRP A 383 -10.58 -25.13 4.46
N ASN A 384 -9.38 -24.89 5.00
CA ASN A 384 -9.16 -24.85 6.44
C ASN A 384 -9.88 -23.69 7.12
N GLN A 385 -9.94 -22.51 6.48
CA GLN A 385 -10.77 -21.40 6.94
C GLN A 385 -12.23 -21.83 7.06
N ARG A 386 -12.78 -22.49 6.02
CA ARG A 386 -14.16 -22.99 6.04
C ARG A 386 -14.41 -23.96 7.18
N ARG A 387 -13.46 -24.87 7.45
CA ARG A 387 -13.54 -25.83 8.57
C ARG A 387 -13.46 -25.14 9.94
N ALA A 388 -12.60 -24.14 10.08
CA ALA A 388 -12.44 -23.40 11.33
C ALA A 388 -13.65 -22.51 11.65
N ALA A 389 -14.40 -22.10 10.63
CA ALA A 389 -15.56 -21.20 10.75
C ALA A 389 -15.23 -19.88 11.49
N THR A 390 -14.00 -19.38 11.31
CA THR A 390 -13.54 -18.09 11.83
C THR A 390 -13.09 -17.18 10.69
N LEU A 391 -13.35 -15.88 10.84
CA LEU A 391 -12.99 -14.82 9.92
C LEU A 391 -11.49 -14.54 9.96
N TRP A 392 -10.87 -14.52 11.14
CA TRP A 392 -9.43 -14.24 11.21
C TRP A 392 -8.60 -15.30 10.48
N ALA A 393 -9.05 -16.55 10.43
CA ALA A 393 -8.38 -17.61 9.67
C ALA A 393 -8.31 -17.30 8.17
N GLY A 394 -9.31 -16.61 7.60
CA GLY A 394 -9.28 -16.19 6.21
C GLY A 394 -8.29 -15.05 5.95
N ALA A 395 -8.15 -14.10 6.89
CA ALA A 395 -7.14 -13.06 6.79
C ALA A 395 -5.72 -13.62 6.95
N THR A 396 -5.52 -14.60 7.83
CA THR A 396 -4.26 -15.37 7.93
C THR A 396 -4.00 -16.13 6.63
N GLY A 397 -5.01 -16.80 6.07
CA GLY A 397 -4.91 -17.51 4.79
C GLY A 397 -4.48 -16.57 3.66
N PHE A 398 -5.09 -15.37 3.59
CA PHE A 398 -4.68 -14.32 2.67
C PHE A 398 -3.21 -13.90 2.87
N ALA A 399 -2.79 -13.64 4.12
CA ALA A 399 -1.41 -13.24 4.40
C ALA A 399 -0.39 -14.28 3.93
N VAL A 400 -0.63 -15.57 4.24
CA VAL A 400 0.24 -16.68 3.85
C VAL A 400 0.23 -16.90 2.34
N SER A 401 -0.95 -16.96 1.73
CA SER A 401 -1.10 -17.13 0.28
C SER A 401 -0.43 -15.99 -0.49
N MET A 402 -0.59 -14.74 -0.03
CA MET A 402 0.05 -13.58 -0.62
C MET A 402 1.58 -13.65 -0.52
N PHE A 403 2.11 -13.96 0.67
CA PHE A 403 3.56 -14.09 0.84
C PHE A 403 4.14 -15.16 -0.10
N VAL A 404 3.49 -16.33 -0.21
CA VAL A 404 3.95 -17.40 -1.10
C VAL A 404 3.87 -16.99 -2.58
N LEU A 405 2.80 -16.28 -3.00
CA LEU A 405 2.71 -15.77 -4.37
C LEU A 405 3.86 -14.81 -4.69
N LEU A 406 4.13 -13.86 -3.80
CA LEU A 406 5.23 -12.90 -3.94
C LEU A 406 6.59 -13.59 -3.91
N PHE A 407 6.78 -14.59 -3.05
CA PHE A 407 8.02 -15.36 -3.01
C PHE A 407 8.26 -16.13 -4.30
N LEU A 408 7.21 -16.70 -4.91
CA LEU A 408 7.31 -17.42 -6.17
C LEU A 408 7.38 -16.49 -7.39
N SER A 409 7.12 -15.19 -7.26
CA SER A 409 7.06 -14.27 -8.40
C SER A 409 8.44 -14.01 -9.01
N ARG A 410 8.42 -13.49 -10.25
CA ARG A 410 9.61 -13.01 -10.95
C ARG A 410 10.21 -11.75 -10.29
N VAL A 411 9.35 -10.96 -9.63
CA VAL A 411 9.68 -9.66 -9.03
C VAL A 411 9.14 -9.61 -7.60
N PHE A 412 10.04 -9.51 -6.62
CA PHE A 412 9.65 -9.36 -5.22
C PHE A 412 10.44 -8.24 -4.53
N GLN A 413 9.89 -7.03 -4.55
CA GLN A 413 10.49 -5.86 -3.89
C GLN A 413 10.08 -5.76 -2.42
N ASN A 414 10.87 -5.04 -1.61
CA ASN A 414 10.61 -4.82 -0.19
C ASN A 414 9.23 -4.18 0.06
N SER A 415 8.79 -3.26 -0.81
CA SER A 415 7.47 -2.63 -0.73
C SER A 415 6.32 -3.64 -0.75
N TYR A 416 6.49 -4.79 -1.40
CA TYR A 416 5.42 -5.78 -1.53
C TYR A 416 5.12 -6.51 -0.22
N LEU A 417 6.04 -6.48 0.76
CA LEU A 417 5.79 -7.02 2.11
C LEU A 417 4.67 -6.29 2.86
N ALA A 418 4.28 -5.09 2.42
CA ALA A 418 3.13 -4.38 2.96
C ALA A 418 1.83 -5.22 2.86
N TRP A 419 1.71 -6.07 1.84
CA TRP A 419 0.53 -6.88 1.59
C TRP A 419 0.31 -8.01 2.61
N PRO A 420 1.27 -8.95 2.82
CA PRO A 420 1.14 -9.96 3.86
C PRO A 420 1.09 -9.34 5.26
N LEU A 421 1.81 -8.24 5.53
CA LEU A 421 1.72 -7.53 6.81
C LEU A 421 0.32 -6.96 7.06
N THR A 422 -0.32 -6.42 6.03
CA THR A 422 -1.71 -5.98 6.10
C THR A 422 -2.65 -7.17 6.35
N GLY A 423 -2.39 -8.32 5.74
CA GLY A 423 -3.12 -9.57 6.04
C GLY A 423 -3.01 -10.00 7.51
N ILE A 424 -1.82 -9.88 8.11
CA ILE A 424 -1.60 -10.16 9.54
C ILE A 424 -2.39 -9.16 10.40
N ALA A 425 -2.33 -7.87 10.09
CA ALA A 425 -3.09 -6.85 10.80
C ALA A 425 -4.61 -7.09 10.72
N LEU A 426 -5.12 -7.46 9.55
CA LEU A 426 -6.52 -7.87 9.34
C LEU A 426 -6.89 -9.07 10.22
N ALA A 427 -6.02 -10.08 10.29
CA ALA A 427 -6.25 -11.25 11.13
C ALA A 427 -6.33 -10.86 12.61
N LEU A 428 -5.45 -9.98 13.08
CA LEU A 428 -5.47 -9.49 14.47
C LEU A 428 -6.75 -8.70 14.80
N LEU A 429 -7.18 -7.81 13.89
CA LEU A 429 -8.41 -7.04 14.06
C LEU A 429 -9.66 -7.95 14.08
N LEU A 430 -9.75 -8.92 13.17
CA LEU A 430 -10.85 -9.88 13.12
C LEU A 430 -10.85 -10.84 14.31
N ALA A 431 -9.66 -11.25 14.80
CA ALA A 431 -9.57 -12.06 16.00
C ALA A 431 -10.04 -11.28 17.23
N GLY A 432 -9.73 -9.98 17.31
CA GLY A 432 -10.23 -9.09 18.36
C GLY A 432 -11.76 -8.95 18.33
N PHE A 433 -12.34 -8.84 17.13
CA PHE A 433 -13.80 -8.85 16.92
C PHE A 433 -14.43 -10.13 17.47
N GLU A 434 -13.96 -11.29 17.03
CA GLU A 434 -14.57 -12.58 17.40
C GLU A 434 -14.49 -12.85 18.90
N ARG A 435 -13.37 -12.50 19.56
CA ARG A 435 -13.26 -12.61 21.02
C ARG A 435 -14.30 -11.75 21.73
N THR A 436 -14.59 -10.57 21.19
CA THR A 436 -15.57 -9.65 21.77
C THR A 436 -16.99 -10.16 21.55
N ALA A 437 -17.28 -10.72 20.38
CA ALA A 437 -18.58 -11.29 20.04
C ALA A 437 -18.90 -12.59 20.82
N ARG A 438 -17.88 -13.37 21.21
CA ARG A 438 -18.04 -14.64 21.95
C ARG A 438 -18.12 -14.49 23.47
N ARG A 439 -17.80 -13.32 24.05
CA ARG A 439 -18.01 -13.10 25.49
C ARG A 439 -19.51 -12.92 25.74
N PRO A 440 -20.17 -13.79 26.52
CA PRO A 440 -21.52 -13.50 27.00
C PRO A 440 -21.47 -12.17 27.73
N SER A 441 -22.47 -11.30 27.52
CA SER A 441 -22.72 -10.19 28.42
C SER A 441 -22.89 -10.79 29.81
N ALA A 442 -21.90 -10.63 30.68
CA ALA A 442 -22.09 -10.83 32.11
C ALA A 442 -23.16 -9.80 32.51
N ALA A 443 -24.40 -10.29 32.61
CA ALA A 443 -25.53 -9.56 33.15
C ALA A 443 -25.40 -9.51 34.68
#